data_AF-A0A409V6L7-F1
#
_entry.id   AF-A0A409V6L7-F1
#
_cell.length_a   1.000
_cell.length_b   1.000
_cell.length_c   1.000
_cell.angle_alpha   90.00
_cell.angle_beta   90.00
_cell.angle_gamma   90.00
#
_symmetry.space_group_name_H-M   'P 1'
#
loop_
_entity.id
_entity.type
_entity.pdbx_description
1 polymer ?
#
loop_
_entity_poly.entity_id
_entity_poly.type
_entity_poly.pdbx_seq_one_letter_code
_entity_poly.pdbx_strand_id
1 'polypeptide(L)'
;MSEDQHLKQYSVIVIDEVHERHIHTDFLLGVIKCLLKHREDLKLVLMSATINIDLFSGYFDDAPVIKVPGRLYPIELEYKPIKRDDSKAERLDPSPYLKIMQLIDHKFPEKERGDLLIFLSGMSEIMSVVEAAKIYATNTKKWIILPLHSALSVDEQDK
;
A
#
# COMPACT_ATOMS: atom_id res chain seq x y z
N MET A 1 -8.38 19.61 -27.83
CA MET A 1 -7.89 19.84 -26.45
C MET A 1 -6.42 19.46 -26.40
N SER A 2 -5.59 20.25 -27.09
CA SER A 2 -4.14 20.06 -27.18
C SER A 2 -3.50 21.35 -26.70
N GLU A 3 -3.56 21.64 -25.40
CA GLU A 3 -3.19 22.99 -24.94
C GLU A 3 -1.75 23.13 -24.47
N ASP A 4 -1.01 22.04 -24.19
CA ASP A 4 0.43 22.20 -23.92
C ASP A 4 1.25 20.92 -24.13
N GLN A 5 1.74 20.70 -25.35
CA GLN A 5 2.65 19.59 -25.66
C GLN A 5 4.01 19.71 -24.94
N HIS A 6 4.35 20.90 -24.44
CA HIS A 6 5.66 21.18 -23.85
C HIS A 6 5.64 21.39 -22.35
N LEU A 7 4.48 21.31 -21.69
CA LEU A 7 4.30 21.55 -20.26
C LEU A 7 4.97 22.87 -19.81
N LYS A 8 4.78 23.96 -20.57
CA LYS A 8 5.36 25.30 -20.33
C LYS A 8 4.95 25.92 -19.00
N GLN A 9 3.82 25.51 -18.44
CA GLN A 9 3.36 25.97 -17.13
C GLN A 9 4.17 25.39 -15.96
N TYR A 10 4.99 24.37 -16.20
CA TYR A 10 5.73 23.65 -15.15
C TYR A 10 7.24 23.78 -15.36
N SER A 11 7.95 24.05 -14.27
CA SER A 11 9.42 24.03 -14.21
C SER A 11 9.96 22.73 -13.59
N VAL A 12 9.14 22.04 -12.78
CA VAL A 12 9.50 20.80 -12.10
C VAL A 12 8.34 19.83 -12.19
N ILE A 13 8.64 18.57 -12.51
CA ILE A 13 7.71 17.45 -12.43
C ILE A 13 8.25 16.48 -11.38
N VAL A 14 7.38 16.06 -10.46
CA VAL A 14 7.66 15.01 -9.47
C VAL A 14 6.79 13.81 -9.81
N ILE A 15 7.39 12.64 -9.95
CA ILE A 15 6.67 11.39 -10.12
C ILE A 15 6.98 10.50 -8.92
N ASP A 16 5.93 10.22 -8.15
CA ASP A 16 6.00 9.39 -6.96
C ASP A 16 5.68 7.93 -7.28
N GLU A 17 6.12 7.03 -6.39
CA GLU A 17 5.88 5.60 -6.46
C GLU A 17 6.19 4.94 -7.81
N VAL A 18 7.27 5.39 -8.46
CA VAL A 18 7.71 4.83 -9.77
C VAL A 18 8.00 3.32 -9.69
N HIS A 19 8.23 2.81 -8.49
CA HIS A 19 8.46 1.40 -8.23
C HIS A 19 7.23 0.50 -8.42
N GLU A 20 6.01 1.04 -8.40
CA GLU A 20 4.80 0.27 -8.65
C GLU A 20 4.62 -0.13 -10.13
N ARG A 21 5.38 0.49 -11.04
CA ARG A 21 5.39 0.17 -12.48
C ARG A 21 4.00 0.21 -13.12
N HIS A 22 3.18 1.18 -12.71
CA HIS A 22 1.87 1.42 -13.30
C HIS A 22 2.01 1.84 -14.78
N ILE A 23 1.13 1.33 -15.66
CA ILE A 23 1.24 1.54 -17.12
C ILE A 23 1.25 3.03 -17.51
N HIS A 24 0.44 3.85 -16.84
CA HIS A 24 0.40 5.30 -17.08
C HIS A 24 1.69 5.98 -16.65
N THR A 25 2.30 5.55 -15.55
CA THR A 25 3.57 6.06 -15.06
C THR A 25 4.69 5.70 -16.01
N ASP A 26 4.79 4.43 -16.43
CA ASP A 26 5.80 3.98 -17.40
C ASP A 26 5.66 4.71 -18.75
N PHE A 27 4.44 4.91 -19.24
CA PHE A 27 4.19 5.71 -20.44
C PHE A 27 4.61 7.17 -20.26
N LEU A 28 4.26 7.79 -19.13
CA LEU A 28 4.63 9.16 -18.79
C LEU A 28 6.15 9.34 -18.73
N LEU A 29 6.88 8.39 -18.15
CA LEU A 29 8.35 8.41 -18.11
C LEU A 29 8.96 8.43 -19.52
N GLY A 30 8.40 7.66 -20.45
CA GLY A 30 8.80 7.68 -21.86
C GLY A 30 8.56 9.04 -22.52
N VAL A 31 7.37 9.63 -22.31
CA VAL A 31 7.03 10.96 -22.84
C VAL A 31 7.94 12.05 -22.25
N ILE A 32 8.17 12.03 -20.93
CA ILE A 32 9.01 13.03 -20.26
C ILE A 32 10.47 12.90 -20.69
N LYS A 33 10.99 11.68 -20.88
CA LYS A 33 12.36 11.49 -21.40
C LYS A 33 12.54 12.17 -22.76
N CYS A 34 11.53 12.13 -23.63
CA CYS A 34 11.54 12.87 -24.90
C CYS A 34 11.43 14.39 -24.69
N LEU A 35 10.64 14.84 -23.72
CA LEU A 35 10.45 16.25 -23.42
C LEU A 35 11.71 16.90 -22.83
N LEU A 36 12.41 16.22 -21.92
CA LEU A 36 13.65 16.71 -21.31
C LEU A 36 14.73 17.02 -22.34
N LYS A 37 14.75 16.32 -23.49
CA LYS A 37 15.67 16.62 -24.60
C LYS A 37 15.38 17.96 -25.30
N HIS A 38 14.16 18.49 -25.16
CA HIS A 38 13.72 19.73 -25.80
C HIS A 38 13.54 20.88 -24.78
N ARG A 39 13.49 20.58 -23.49
CA ARG A 39 13.28 21.51 -22.38
C ARG A 39 14.38 21.34 -21.34
N GLU A 40 15.54 21.97 -21.58
CA GLU A 40 16.68 21.95 -20.65
C GLU A 40 16.38 22.63 -19.29
N ASP A 41 15.38 23.51 -19.27
CA ASP A 41 14.90 24.21 -18.09
C ASP A 41 13.98 23.35 -17.19
N LEU A 42 13.39 22.28 -17.74
CA LEU A 42 12.50 21.39 -17.00
C LEU A 42 13.29 20.45 -16.10
N LYS A 43 12.87 20.32 -14.83
CA LYS A 43 13.44 19.36 -13.88
C LYS A 43 12.50 18.20 -13.63
N LEU A 44 13.06 17.00 -13.49
CA LEU A 44 12.34 15.78 -13.13
C LEU A 44 12.88 15.25 -11.81
N VAL A 45 11.98 14.92 -10.88
CA VAL A 45 12.30 14.20 -9.64
C VAL A 45 11.50 12.91 -9.64
N LEU A 46 12.18 11.78 -9.50
CA LEU A 46 11.57 10.47 -9.34
C LEU A 46 11.69 10.05 -7.87
N MET A 47 10.57 9.66 -7.27
CA MET A 47 10.50 9.15 -5.90
C MET A 47 10.13 7.67 -5.91
N SER A 48 10.85 6.88 -5.12
CA SER A 48 10.71 5.43 -5.01
C SER A 48 11.00 4.97 -3.59
N ALA A 49 10.18 4.08 -3.06
CA ALA A 49 10.41 3.44 -1.77
C ALA A 49 11.36 2.22 -1.86
N THR A 50 11.59 1.65 -3.04
CA THR A 50 12.31 0.37 -3.20
C THR A 50 13.71 0.51 -3.80
N ILE A 51 14.52 -0.55 -3.64
CA ILE A 51 15.95 -0.62 -3.95
C ILE A 51 16.26 -0.60 -5.46
N ASN A 52 15.30 -0.85 -6.36
CA ASN A 52 15.57 -0.91 -7.80
C ASN A 52 15.70 0.49 -8.45
N ILE A 53 16.54 1.33 -7.85
CA ILE A 53 16.79 2.70 -8.26
C ILE A 53 17.74 2.74 -9.48
N ASP A 54 18.62 1.74 -9.59
CA ASP A 54 19.63 1.65 -10.66
C ASP A 54 18.96 1.57 -12.05
N LEU A 55 17.80 0.91 -12.16
CA LEU A 55 17.02 0.86 -13.39
C LEU A 55 16.59 2.26 -13.86
N PHE A 56 16.05 3.07 -12.94
CA PHE A 56 15.58 4.42 -13.25
C PHE A 56 16.73 5.39 -13.48
N SER A 57 17.79 5.29 -12.67
CA SER A 57 19.02 6.08 -12.85
C SER A 57 19.61 5.84 -14.24
N GLY A 58 19.84 4.57 -14.62
CA GLY A 58 20.35 4.22 -15.94
C GLY A 58 19.39 4.58 -17.08
N TYR A 59 18.08 4.50 -16.87
CA TYR A 59 17.11 4.96 -17.86
C TYR A 59 17.15 6.48 -18.08
N PHE A 60 17.53 7.28 -17.07
CA PHE A 60 17.66 8.74 -17.18
C PHE A 60 19.13 9.18 -17.20
N ASP A 61 19.94 8.51 -18.02
CA ASP A 61 21.33 8.89 -18.31
C ASP A 61 22.20 8.99 -17.04
N ASP A 62 22.11 7.95 -16.20
CA ASP A 62 22.80 7.82 -14.89
C ASP A 62 22.46 8.97 -13.92
N ALA A 63 21.17 9.34 -13.87
CA ALA A 63 20.67 10.40 -13.02
C ALA A 63 21.08 10.22 -11.54
N PRO A 64 21.44 11.30 -10.84
CA PRO A 64 21.93 11.23 -9.47
C PRO A 64 20.88 10.67 -8.51
N VAL A 65 21.32 9.74 -7.65
CA VAL A 65 20.45 9.08 -6.67
C VAL A 65 20.68 9.65 -5.29
N ILE A 66 19.60 10.15 -4.67
CA ILE A 66 19.59 10.59 -3.28
C ILE A 66 18.92 9.51 -2.43
N LYS A 67 19.67 8.91 -1.50
CA LYS A 67 19.13 7.93 -0.56
C LYS A 67 18.79 8.61 0.76
N VAL A 68 17.51 8.59 1.12
CA VAL A 68 17.03 9.07 2.41
C VAL A 68 16.82 7.85 3.32
N PRO A 69 17.56 7.71 4.43
CA PRO A 69 17.40 6.56 5.32
C PRO A 69 16.04 6.63 6.02
N GLY A 70 15.22 5.59 5.83
CA GLY A 70 14.01 5.40 6.62
C GLY A 70 14.35 5.00 8.06
N ARG A 71 13.52 5.40 9.02
CA ARG A 71 13.55 4.86 10.38
C ARG A 71 12.59 3.69 10.44
N LEU A 72 13.12 2.48 10.54
CA LEU A 72 12.32 1.28 10.78
C LEU A 72 12.51 0.84 12.23
N TYR A 73 11.42 0.47 12.88
CA TYR A 73 11.47 -0.27 14.14
C TYR A 73 11.69 -1.76 13.82
N PRO A 74 12.38 -2.53 14.68
CA PRO A 74 12.55 -3.96 14.48
C PRO A 74 11.19 -4.65 14.41
N ILE A 75 11.01 -5.51 13.40
CA ILE A 75 9.78 -6.29 13.18
C ILE A 75 10.05 -7.74 13.57
N GLU A 76 9.25 -8.28 14.48
CA GLU A 76 9.24 -9.71 14.80
C GLU A 76 8.29 -10.45 13.87
N LEU A 77 8.77 -11.54 13.26
CA LEU A 77 7.99 -12.35 12.32
C LEU A 77 7.55 -13.66 12.99
N GLU A 78 6.25 -13.82 13.21
CA GLU A 78 5.65 -15.06 13.73
C GLU A 78 4.82 -15.78 12.65
N TYR A 79 5.12 -17.05 12.40
CA TYR A 79 4.32 -17.89 11.50
C TYR A 79 3.31 -18.73 12.30
N LYS A 80 2.02 -18.67 11.90
CA LYS A 80 0.95 -19.53 12.45
C LYS A 80 0.35 -20.38 11.33
N PRO A 81 0.60 -21.69 11.27
CA PRO A 81 0.05 -22.55 10.23
C PRO A 81 -1.47 -22.68 10.36
N ILE A 82 -2.17 -22.51 9.25
CA ILE A 82 -3.62 -22.70 9.15
C ILE A 82 -3.87 -24.13 8.66
N LYS A 83 -4.69 -24.88 9.40
CA LYS A 83 -5.18 -26.18 8.91
C LYS A 83 -6.23 -25.89 7.84
N ARG A 84 -5.88 -26.06 6.56
CA ARG A 84 -6.85 -26.00 5.49
C ARG A 84 -7.63 -27.31 5.47
N ASP A 85 -8.95 -27.20 5.52
CA ASP A 85 -9.84 -28.31 5.24
C ASP A 85 -10.17 -28.22 3.74
N ASP A 86 -9.55 -29.08 2.93
CA ASP A 86 -9.67 -29.07 1.46
C ASP A 86 -11.11 -29.31 0.97
N SER A 87 -12.03 -29.68 1.89
CA SER A 87 -13.44 -29.89 1.61
C SER A 87 -14.30 -28.62 1.53
N LYS A 88 -13.79 -27.44 1.94
CA LYS A 88 -14.54 -26.15 1.97
C LYS A 88 -13.89 -25.05 1.13
N ALA A 89 -13.59 -25.33 -0.13
CA ALA A 89 -12.82 -24.43 -1.00
C ALA A 89 -13.54 -23.15 -1.46
N GLU A 90 -14.83 -22.93 -1.15
CA GLU A 90 -15.61 -21.84 -1.77
C GLU A 90 -15.68 -20.54 -0.96
N ARG A 91 -15.42 -20.54 0.36
CA ARG A 91 -15.51 -19.32 1.19
C ARG A 91 -14.38 -19.24 2.21
N LEU A 92 -13.84 -18.03 2.38
CA LEU A 92 -12.80 -17.75 3.37
C LEU A 92 -13.33 -18.00 4.78
N ASP A 93 -12.60 -18.80 5.56
CA ASP A 93 -12.86 -18.99 6.98
C ASP A 93 -12.29 -17.78 7.77
N PRO A 94 -13.13 -17.00 8.48
CA PRO A 94 -12.66 -15.87 9.28
C PRO A 94 -12.00 -16.29 10.61
N SER A 95 -12.11 -17.56 11.01
CA SER A 95 -11.66 -18.05 12.32
C SER A 95 -10.17 -17.83 12.62
N PRO A 96 -9.22 -17.97 11.66
CA PRO A 96 -7.81 -17.71 11.94
C PRO A 96 -7.54 -16.25 12.30
N TYR A 97 -8.25 -15.32 11.67
CA TYR A 97 -8.09 -13.87 11.90
C TYR A 97 -8.64 -13.47 13.28
N LEU A 98 -9.78 -14.02 13.68
CA LEU A 98 -10.31 -13.84 15.04
C LEU A 98 -9.35 -14.38 16.10
N LYS A 99 -8.66 -15.49 15.81
CA LYS A 99 -7.66 -16.05 16.71
C LYS A 99 -6.48 -15.10 16.91
N ILE A 100 -6.07 -14.36 15.88
CA ILE A 100 -5.04 -13.30 16.01
C ILE A 100 -5.52 -12.18 16.94
N MET A 101 -6.75 -11.70 16.77
CA MET A 101 -7.33 -10.68 17.66
C MET A 101 -7.35 -11.16 19.12
N GLN A 102 -7.79 -12.39 19.35
CA GLN A 102 -7.80 -13.01 20.67
C GLN A 102 -6.38 -13.12 21.24
N LEU A 103 -5.40 -13.55 20.45
CA LEU A 103 -4.00 -13.64 20.89
C LEU A 103 -3.46 -12.28 21.32
N ILE A 104 -3.75 -11.22 20.56
CA ILE A 104 -3.36 -9.84 20.92
C ILE A 104 -4.01 -9.44 22.25
N ASP A 105 -5.31 -9.69 22.40
CA ASP A 105 -6.08 -9.36 23.61
C ASP A 105 -5.62 -10.09 24.88
N HIS A 106 -4.96 -11.25 24.74
CA HIS A 106 -4.39 -12.01 25.85
C HIS A 106 -2.91 -11.70 26.10
N LYS A 107 -2.15 -11.41 25.04
CA LYS A 107 -0.69 -11.19 25.12
C LYS A 107 -0.34 -9.79 25.63
N PHE A 108 -1.14 -8.78 25.27
CA PHE A 108 -0.83 -7.38 25.56
C PHE A 108 -1.88 -6.74 26.48
N PRO A 109 -1.45 -5.98 27.52
CA PRO A 109 -2.38 -5.18 28.31
C PRO A 109 -2.94 -4.01 27.48
N GLU A 110 -4.07 -3.44 27.92
CA GLU A 110 -4.77 -2.36 27.20
C GLU A 110 -3.88 -1.15 26.86
N LYS A 111 -2.89 -0.85 27.70
CA LYS A 111 -1.98 0.29 27.52
C LYS A 111 -0.87 0.06 26.49
N GLU A 112 -0.58 -1.18 26.14
CA GLU A 112 0.49 -1.56 25.20
C GLU A 112 -0.07 -2.10 23.89
N ARG A 113 -1.40 -2.12 23.75
CA ARG A 113 -2.06 -2.66 22.57
C ARG A 113 -2.03 -1.62 21.44
N GLY A 114 -1.48 -2.03 20.31
CA GLY A 114 -1.52 -1.28 19.06
C GLY A 114 -2.65 -1.73 18.13
N ASP A 115 -2.61 -1.20 16.90
CA ASP A 115 -3.56 -1.51 15.83
C ASP A 115 -3.22 -2.81 15.10
N LEU A 116 -4.22 -3.39 14.44
CA LEU A 116 -4.08 -4.61 13.64
C LEU A 116 -4.50 -4.34 12.19
N LEU A 117 -3.54 -4.45 11.28
CA LEU A 117 -3.78 -4.41 9.83
C LEU A 117 -3.80 -5.85 9.27
N ILE A 118 -4.89 -6.20 8.58
CA ILE A 118 -5.07 -7.53 7.97
C ILE A 118 -5.18 -7.37 6.46
N PHE A 119 -4.27 -7.99 5.71
CA PHE A 119 -4.33 -8.04 4.25
C PHE A 119 -5.18 -9.21 3.78
N LEU A 120 -6.18 -8.92 2.95
CA LEU A 120 -7.11 -9.89 2.37
C LEU A 120 -7.21 -9.67 0.86
N SER A 121 -7.57 -10.72 0.12
CA SER A 121 -7.55 -10.74 -1.36
C SER A 121 -8.58 -9.84 -2.03
N GLY A 122 -9.73 -9.59 -1.40
CA GLY A 122 -10.80 -8.85 -2.02
C GLY A 122 -11.94 -8.52 -1.08
N MET A 123 -12.94 -7.81 -1.61
CA MET A 123 -14.07 -7.30 -0.82
C MET A 123 -14.90 -8.40 -0.15
N SER A 124 -15.07 -9.55 -0.81
CA SER A 124 -15.86 -10.66 -0.25
C SER A 124 -15.19 -11.24 1.00
N GLU A 125 -13.87 -11.40 0.96
CA GLU A 125 -13.04 -11.85 2.06
C GLU A 125 -12.99 -10.82 3.19
N ILE A 126 -12.82 -9.54 2.84
CA ILE A 126 -12.84 -8.42 3.79
C ILE A 126 -14.16 -8.44 4.57
N MET A 127 -15.29 -8.49 3.88
CA MET A 127 -16.60 -8.49 4.55
C MET A 127 -16.79 -9.73 5.44
N SER A 128 -16.35 -10.90 4.99
CA SER A 128 -16.44 -12.14 5.78
C SER A 128 -15.68 -12.02 7.11
N VAL A 129 -14.49 -11.42 7.11
CA VAL A 129 -13.71 -11.18 8.34
C VAL A 129 -14.32 -10.05 9.18
N VAL A 130 -14.79 -8.98 8.55
CA VAL A 130 -15.41 -7.83 9.23
C VAL A 130 -16.66 -8.21 9.99
N GLU A 131 -17.54 -9.03 9.41
CA GLU A 131 -18.75 -9.52 10.08
C GLU A 131 -18.42 -10.30 11.35
N ALA A 132 -17.48 -11.24 11.25
CA ALA A 132 -17.02 -12.03 12.38
C ALA A 132 -16.32 -11.17 13.44
N ALA A 133 -15.48 -10.22 13.01
CA ALA A 133 -14.75 -9.32 13.89
C ALA A 133 -15.67 -8.33 14.61
N LYS A 134 -16.75 -7.84 13.96
CA LYS A 134 -17.76 -6.98 14.59
C LYS A 134 -18.51 -7.68 15.71
N ILE A 135 -18.86 -8.96 15.52
CA ILE A 135 -19.48 -9.77 16.58
C ILE A 135 -18.52 -9.88 17.78
N TYR A 136 -17.25 -10.21 17.51
CA TYR A 136 -16.23 -10.28 18.56
C TYR A 136 -16.00 -8.95 19.27
N ALA A 137 -15.91 -7.85 18.52
CA ALA A 137 -15.73 -6.50 19.02
C ALA A 137 -16.92 -6.03 19.88
N THR A 138 -18.15 -6.40 19.51
CA THR A 138 -19.35 -6.05 20.29
C THR A 138 -19.34 -6.70 21.66
N ASN A 139 -18.90 -7.96 21.73
CA ASN A 139 -18.82 -8.71 22.99
C ASN A 139 -17.67 -8.25 23.89
N THR A 140 -16.52 -7.91 23.30
CA THR A 140 -15.31 -7.55 24.05
C THR A 140 -15.18 -6.06 24.31
N LYS A 141 -15.79 -5.21 23.47
CA LYS A 141 -15.62 -3.74 23.41
C LYS A 141 -14.16 -3.30 23.25
N LYS A 142 -13.34 -4.18 22.68
CA LYS A 142 -11.89 -4.04 22.61
C LYS A 142 -11.38 -3.53 21.27
N TRP A 143 -12.16 -3.60 20.19
CA TRP A 143 -11.71 -3.33 18.83
C TRP A 143 -12.66 -2.37 18.12
N ILE A 144 -12.09 -1.47 17.31
CA ILE A 144 -12.82 -0.69 16.29
C ILE A 144 -12.52 -1.37 14.95
N ILE A 145 -13.55 -1.75 14.21
CA ILE A 145 -13.40 -2.51 12.96
C ILE A 145 -13.63 -1.58 11.77
N LEU A 146 -12.57 -1.34 10.99
CA LEU A 146 -12.57 -0.47 9.82
C LEU A 146 -12.23 -1.29 8.57
N PRO A 147 -13.18 -1.52 7.64
CA PRO A 147 -12.87 -2.11 6.34
C PRO A 147 -12.15 -1.09 5.45
N LEU A 148 -11.17 -1.55 4.66
CA LEU A 148 -10.50 -0.71 3.67
C LEU A 148 -10.44 -1.45 2.33
N HIS A 149 -11.00 -0.83 1.29
CA HIS A 149 -11.00 -1.36 -0.09
C HIS A 149 -11.21 -0.21 -1.07
N SER A 150 -10.58 -0.27 -2.25
CA SER A 150 -10.63 0.80 -3.27
C SER A 150 -12.04 1.12 -3.79
N ALA A 151 -12.98 0.20 -3.63
CA ALA A 151 -14.40 0.40 -4.00
C ALA A 151 -15.23 1.13 -2.94
N LEU A 152 -14.69 1.38 -1.73
CA LEU A 152 -15.37 2.16 -0.70
C LEU A 152 -15.31 3.65 -1.03
N SER A 153 -16.32 4.40 -0.61
CA SER A 153 -16.34 5.85 -0.78
C SER A 153 -15.26 6.54 0.06
N VAL A 154 -14.85 7.75 -0.33
CA VAL A 154 -13.84 8.54 0.42
C VAL A 154 -14.30 8.76 1.88
N ASP A 155 -15.57 9.10 2.09
CA ASP A 155 -16.15 9.28 3.43
C ASP A 155 -16.12 8.00 4.29
N GLU A 156 -16.10 6.82 3.66
CA GLU A 156 -15.96 5.54 4.36
C GLU A 156 -14.49 5.18 4.64
N GLN A 157 -13.55 5.72 3.87
CA GLN A 157 -12.10 5.52 4.05
C GLN A 157 -11.50 6.48 5.08
N ASP A 158 -12.03 7.71 5.20
CA ASP A 158 -11.54 8.76 6.11
C ASP A 158 -12.01 8.60 7.59
N LYS A 159 -12.26 7.37 8.06
CA LYS A 159 -12.78 7.06 9.40
C LYS A 159 -11.72 6.71 10.45
#